data_AF-A0A6P5APH1-F1
#
_entry.id   AF-A0A6P5APH1-F1
#
_cell.length_a   1.000
_cell.length_b   1.000
_cell.length_c   1.000
_cell.angle_alpha   90.00
_cell.angle_beta   90.00
_cell.angle_gamma   90.00
#
_symmetry.space_group_name_H-M   'P 1'
#
loop_
_entity.id
_entity.type
_entity.pdbx_description
1 polymer ?
#
loop_
_entity_poly.entity_id
_entity_poly.type
_entity_poly.pdbx_seq_one_letter_code
_entity_poly.pdbx_strand_id
1 'polypeptide(L)'
;MDARGTALQTEDERRLWTGVTVDLMSDEEDAVSNGIAVWLMKPPAFRSTQLSQLCGVLQTRLDTGGKHSDGRKPRIREEAAVSDRQPPESYDPDLAPLHFRPGHLPARHAAPASPPLRTPSPTPHPTGHQPGGV
;
A
#
# COMPACT_ATOMS: atom_id res chain seq x y z
N MET A 1 18.50 -11.26 -7.65
CA MET A 1 18.65 -10.20 -6.63
C MET A 1 18.33 -8.89 -7.30
N ASP A 2 17.14 -8.38 -7.07
CA ASP A 2 16.69 -7.09 -7.58
C ASP A 2 17.63 -5.98 -7.10
N ALA A 3 18.04 -5.07 -8.00
CA ALA A 3 18.94 -3.94 -7.67
C ALA A 3 18.43 -3.09 -6.49
N ARG A 4 17.11 -3.15 -6.20
CA ARG A 4 16.44 -2.51 -5.06
C ARG A 4 16.84 -3.12 -3.71
N GLY A 5 17.17 -4.40 -3.66
CA GLY A 5 17.55 -5.09 -2.42
C GLY A 5 18.93 -4.67 -1.89
N THR A 6 19.78 -4.08 -2.72
CA THR A 6 21.15 -3.68 -2.33
C THR A 6 21.21 -2.31 -1.64
N ALA A 7 20.16 -1.48 -1.77
CA ALA A 7 20.10 -0.15 -1.16
C ALA A 7 19.52 -0.16 0.27
N LEU A 8 18.78 -1.21 0.63
CA LEU A 8 18.26 -1.46 1.97
C LEU A 8 19.40 -2.05 2.82
N GLN A 9 19.86 -1.28 3.80
CA GLN A 9 21.04 -1.62 4.60
C GLN A 9 20.67 -2.13 6.00
N THR A 10 19.50 -1.79 6.53
CA THR A 10 19.07 -2.21 7.88
C THR A 10 17.83 -3.11 7.85
N GLU A 11 17.61 -3.88 8.91
CA GLU A 11 16.42 -4.72 9.02
C GLU A 11 15.14 -3.90 9.14
N ASP A 12 15.18 -2.74 9.81
CA ASP A 12 14.06 -1.82 9.89
C ASP A 12 13.67 -1.28 8.51
N GLU A 13 14.64 -0.94 7.67
CA GLU A 13 14.40 -0.54 6.29
C GLU A 13 13.76 -1.67 5.48
N ARG A 14 14.24 -2.90 5.65
CA ARG A 14 13.69 -4.09 4.96
C ARG A 14 12.26 -4.38 5.41
N ARG A 15 11.97 -4.26 6.71
CA ARG A 15 10.62 -4.39 7.27
C ARG A 15 9.69 -3.32 6.72
N LEU A 16 10.12 -2.06 6.72
CA LEU A 16 9.34 -0.93 6.18
C LEU A 16 9.22 -0.96 4.64
N TRP A 17 10.08 -1.69 3.95
CA TRP A 17 9.98 -1.88 2.49
C TRP A 17 9.13 -3.10 2.11
N THR A 18 8.85 -4.00 3.06
CA THR A 18 8.08 -5.22 2.81
C THR A 18 6.66 -4.87 2.44
N GLY A 19 6.15 -5.36 1.31
CA GLY A 19 4.77 -5.11 0.86
C GLY A 19 4.53 -3.71 0.30
N VAL A 20 5.55 -2.86 0.14
CA VAL A 20 5.43 -1.57 -0.55
C VAL A 20 5.09 -1.81 -2.02
N THR A 21 3.97 -1.24 -2.48
CA THR A 21 3.49 -1.32 -3.87
C THR A 21 3.81 -0.05 -4.65
N VAL A 22 3.59 -0.07 -5.97
CA VAL A 22 3.77 1.11 -6.85
C VAL A 22 2.88 2.29 -6.45
N ASP A 23 1.72 2.01 -5.87
CA ASP A 23 0.77 3.04 -5.41
C ASP A 23 1.32 3.83 -4.21
N LEU A 24 2.20 3.22 -3.43
CA LEU A 24 2.89 3.84 -2.30
C LEU A 24 4.16 4.60 -2.74
N MET A 25 4.62 4.43 -3.97
CA MET A 25 5.77 5.18 -4.49
C MET A 25 5.35 6.59 -4.93
N SER A 26 6.32 7.52 -4.96
CA SER A 26 6.04 8.88 -5.46
C SER A 26 5.79 8.83 -6.96
N ASP A 27 4.83 9.62 -7.42
CA ASP A 27 4.65 9.89 -8.84
C ASP A 27 5.77 10.80 -9.34
N GLU A 28 6.15 10.66 -10.60
CA GLU A 28 7.33 11.24 -11.22
C GLU A 28 6.89 12.07 -12.42
N GLU A 29 7.03 13.39 -12.34
CA GLU A 29 6.62 14.31 -13.39
C GLU A 29 7.80 15.14 -13.90
N ASP A 30 7.98 15.15 -15.21
CA ASP A 30 8.98 15.97 -15.87
C ASP A 30 8.45 17.39 -16.05
N ALA A 31 9.04 18.38 -15.39
CA ALA A 31 8.63 19.77 -15.50
C ALA A 31 9.79 20.71 -15.86
N VAL A 32 9.46 21.97 -16.13
CA VAL A 32 10.42 23.06 -16.34
C VAL A 32 10.13 24.16 -15.35
N SER A 33 11.07 24.42 -14.44
CA SER A 33 10.99 25.52 -13.47
C SER A 33 12.07 26.54 -13.78
N ASN A 34 11.66 27.79 -14.04
CA ASN A 34 12.56 28.90 -14.37
C ASN A 34 13.53 28.59 -15.55
N GLY A 35 13.06 27.86 -16.56
CA GLY A 35 13.86 27.45 -17.73
C GLY A 35 14.79 26.25 -17.49
N ILE A 36 14.77 25.65 -16.29
CA ILE A 36 15.56 24.48 -15.93
C ILE A 36 14.67 23.25 -15.92
N ALA A 37 15.11 22.15 -16.55
CA ALA A 37 14.42 20.87 -16.48
C ALA A 37 14.50 20.32 -15.04
N VAL A 38 13.35 20.24 -14.39
CA VAL A 38 13.21 19.70 -13.03
C VAL A 38 12.47 18.37 -13.06
N TRP A 39 12.75 17.52 -12.08
CA TRP A 39 12.01 16.30 -11.85
C TRP A 39 11.18 16.46 -10.59
N LEU A 40 9.86 16.53 -10.75
CA LEU A 40 8.92 16.65 -9.65
C LEU A 40 8.60 15.28 -9.09
N MET A 41 8.80 15.11 -7.79
CA MET A 41 8.37 13.93 -7.06
C MET A 41 7.09 14.28 -6.28
N LYS A 42 5.99 13.62 -6.61
CA LYS A 42 4.69 13.84 -5.97
C LYS A 42 4.37 12.65 -5.06
N PRO A 43 4.68 12.73 -3.75
CA PRO A 43 4.36 11.65 -2.83
C PRO A 43 2.84 11.49 -2.66
N PRO A 44 2.30 10.27 -2.49
CA PRO A 44 0.88 10.09 -2.22
C PRO A 44 0.51 10.69 -0.85
N ALA A 45 -0.64 11.38 -0.78
CA ALA A 45 -1.09 12.03 0.46
C ALA A 45 -1.30 11.04 1.62
N PHE A 46 -1.65 9.80 1.30
CA PHE A 46 -1.90 8.72 2.24
C PHE A 46 -0.63 8.08 2.81
N ARG A 47 0.54 8.36 2.24
CA ARG A 47 1.79 7.70 2.60
C ARG A 47 2.34 8.17 3.95
N SER A 48 2.79 7.23 4.78
CA SER A 48 3.41 7.52 6.06
C SER A 48 4.69 8.37 5.90
N THR A 49 4.99 9.16 6.93
CA THR A 49 6.20 9.99 6.96
C THR A 49 7.46 9.11 6.96
N GLN A 50 7.45 8.00 7.70
CA GLN A 50 8.58 7.06 7.73
C GLN A 50 8.87 6.48 6.35
N LEU A 51 7.85 6.03 5.62
CA LEU A 51 8.04 5.49 4.27
C LEU A 51 8.53 6.58 3.29
N SER A 52 8.04 7.80 3.44
CA SER A 52 8.52 8.95 2.64
C SER A 52 10.00 9.25 2.89
N GLN A 53 10.44 9.23 4.16
CA GLN A 53 11.84 9.39 4.53
C GLN A 53 12.71 8.25 3.97
N LEU A 54 12.24 7.00 4.08
CA LEU A 54 12.94 5.85 3.52
C LEU A 54 13.14 5.97 2.01
N CYS A 55 12.08 6.32 1.26
CA CYS A 55 12.18 6.57 -0.19
C CYS A 55 13.22 7.67 -0.52
N GLY A 56 13.30 8.73 0.29
CA GLY A 56 14.32 9.77 0.16
C GLY A 56 15.73 9.23 0.36
N VAL A 57 15.97 8.51 1.46
CA VAL A 57 17.26 7.90 1.79
C VAL A 57 17.71 6.90 0.71
N LEU A 58 16.81 6.03 0.27
CA LEU A 58 17.11 5.05 -0.78
C LEU A 58 17.47 5.74 -2.08
N GLN A 59 16.72 6.77 -2.49
CA GLN A 59 17.05 7.51 -3.71
C GLN A 59 18.44 8.15 -3.62
N THR A 60 18.78 8.80 -2.50
CA THR A 60 20.11 9.40 -2.30
C THR A 60 21.21 8.34 -2.36
N ARG A 61 20.99 7.16 -1.77
CA ARG A 61 21.95 6.05 -1.85
C ARG A 61 22.14 5.53 -3.27
N LEU A 62 21.06 5.45 -4.05
CA LEU A 62 21.12 5.03 -5.45
C LEU A 62 21.85 6.05 -6.33
N ASP A 63 21.67 7.36 -6.06
CA ASP A 63 22.38 8.46 -6.72
C ASP A 63 23.87 8.44 -6.41
N THR A 64 24.25 8.39 -5.12
CA THR A 64 25.65 8.31 -4.67
C THR A 64 26.34 7.02 -5.12
N GLY A 65 25.58 5.92 -5.22
CA GLY A 65 26.10 4.62 -5.63
C GLY A 65 26.52 4.56 -7.10
N GLY A 66 26.19 5.56 -7.92
CA GLY A 66 26.58 5.65 -9.33
C GLY A 66 25.98 4.56 -10.24
N LYS A 67 25.09 3.71 -9.71
CA LYS A 67 24.50 2.55 -10.42
C LYS A 67 23.19 2.88 -11.11
N HIS A 68 22.57 4.00 -10.76
CA HIS A 68 21.28 4.48 -11.26
C HIS A 68 21.39 5.78 -12.07
N SER A 69 22.57 6.12 -12.55
CA SER A 69 22.73 7.11 -13.61
C SER A 69 22.31 6.48 -14.94
N ASP A 70 20.99 6.40 -15.17
CA ASP A 70 20.36 5.87 -16.39
C ASP A 70 20.61 6.78 -17.62
N GLY A 71 21.82 7.33 -17.76
CA GLY A 71 22.19 8.36 -18.74
C GLY A 71 21.40 9.67 -18.62
N ARG A 72 20.50 9.79 -17.64
CA ARG A 72 19.65 10.96 -17.48
C ARG A 72 20.49 12.10 -16.92
N LYS A 73 20.42 13.25 -17.59
CA LYS A 73 21.10 14.48 -17.17
C LYS A 73 20.79 14.77 -15.69
N PRO A 74 21.71 15.34 -14.91
CA PRO A 74 21.40 15.79 -13.55
C PRO A 74 20.25 16.79 -13.64
N ARG A 75 19.06 16.37 -13.18
CA ARG A 75 17.88 17.22 -13.08
C ARG A 75 17.76 17.67 -11.64
N ILE A 76 17.32 18.91 -11.45
CA ILE A 76 16.99 19.38 -10.10
C ILE A 76 15.74 18.64 -9.67
N ARG A 77 15.84 17.90 -8.57
CA ARG A 77 14.73 17.17 -7.99
C ARG A 77 14.00 18.10 -7.02
N GLU A 78 12.69 18.22 -7.20
CA GLU A 78 11.85 19.06 -6.35
C GLU A 78 10.70 18.23 -5.78
N GLU A 79 10.42 18.39 -4.48
CA GLU A 79 9.20 17.86 -3.89
C GLU A 79 8.03 18.71 -4.36
N ALA A 80 7.15 18.10 -5.15
CA ALA A 80 5.95 18.73 -5.62
C ALA A 80 4.78 18.46 -4.67
N ALA A 81 3.63 19.07 -4.96
CA ALA A 81 2.40 18.81 -4.24
C ALA A 81 2.07 17.31 -4.18
N VAL A 82 1.40 16.90 -3.11
CA VAL A 82 0.97 15.51 -2.94
C VAL A 82 0.20 15.02 -4.16
N SER A 83 0.40 13.76 -4.54
CA SER A 83 -0.34 13.13 -5.62
C SER A 83 -1.80 12.93 -5.22
N ASP A 84 -2.73 13.20 -6.16
CA ASP A 84 -4.17 12.95 -6.02
C ASP A 84 -4.55 11.45 -6.06
N ARG A 85 -3.55 10.56 -6.18
CA ARG A 85 -3.77 9.12 -6.15
C ARG A 85 -4.52 8.71 -4.89
N GLN A 86 -5.48 7.82 -5.08
CA GLN A 86 -6.20 7.19 -4.00
C GLN A 86 -5.38 6.03 -3.41
N PRO A 87 -5.53 5.74 -2.10
CA PRO A 87 -4.95 4.54 -1.52
C PRO A 87 -5.52 3.28 -2.21
N PRO A 88 -4.75 2.18 -2.29
CA PRO A 88 -5.25 0.94 -2.86
C PRO A 88 -6.46 0.43 -2.08
N GLU A 89 -7.46 -0.14 -2.77
CA GLU A 89 -8.67 -0.66 -2.15
C GLU A 89 -8.39 -1.85 -1.21
N SER A 90 -7.34 -2.62 -1.52
CA SER A 90 -6.88 -3.78 -0.77
C SER A 90 -5.44 -3.59 -0.34
N TYR A 91 -5.16 -3.81 0.94
CA TYR A 91 -3.80 -3.81 1.46
C TYR A 91 -3.70 -4.73 2.67
N ASP A 92 -2.49 -5.21 2.93
CA ASP A 92 -2.21 -6.04 4.10
C ASP A 92 -2.44 -5.22 5.39
N PRO A 93 -3.38 -5.63 6.27
CA PRO A 93 -3.72 -4.87 7.46
C PRO A 93 -2.59 -4.84 8.51
N ASP A 94 -1.67 -5.80 8.48
CA ASP A 94 -0.52 -5.84 9.40
C ASP A 94 0.57 -4.83 8.96
N LEU A 95 0.65 -4.55 7.65
CA LEU A 95 1.60 -3.58 7.09
C LEU A 95 1.00 -2.16 6.96
N ALA A 96 -0.32 -2.03 6.92
CA ALA A 96 -1.00 -0.75 6.74
C ALA A 96 -0.58 0.34 7.76
N PRO A 97 -0.41 0.04 9.07
CA PRO A 97 0.04 1.04 10.04
C PRO A 97 1.45 1.58 9.78
N LEU A 98 2.29 0.84 9.07
CA LEU A 98 3.66 1.24 8.74
C LEU A 98 3.70 2.14 7.50
N HIS A 99 2.85 1.88 6.51
CA HIS A 99 2.93 2.53 5.19
C HIS A 99 1.94 3.67 5.00
N PHE A 100 0.89 3.74 5.81
CA PHE A 100 -0.17 4.74 5.68
C PHE A 100 -0.18 5.73 6.85
N ARG A 101 -0.65 6.95 6.59
CA ARG A 101 -0.93 7.93 7.64
C ARG A 101 -2.16 7.51 8.45
N PRO A 102 -2.22 7.86 9.75
CA PRO A 102 -3.44 7.74 10.53
C PRO A 102 -4.58 8.50 9.81
N GLY A 103 -5.65 7.79 9.44
CA GLY A 103 -6.78 8.35 8.68
C GLY A 103 -6.81 8.04 7.18
N HIS A 104 -5.76 7.44 6.62
CA HIS A 104 -5.75 6.95 5.23
C HIS A 104 -5.54 5.44 5.15
N LEU A 105 -5.92 4.72 6.21
CA LEU A 105 -5.84 3.26 6.20
C LEU A 105 -6.82 2.73 5.13
N PRO A 106 -6.35 1.86 4.23
CA PRO A 106 -7.22 1.22 3.27
C PRO A 106 -8.30 0.44 4.01
N ALA A 107 -9.50 0.37 3.41
CA ALA A 107 -10.61 -0.33 4.01
C ALA A 107 -10.13 -1.75 4.36
N ARG A 108 -10.22 -2.12 5.65
CA ARG A 108 -10.03 -3.52 6.03
C ARG A 108 -10.99 -4.30 5.15
N HIS A 109 -10.50 -5.25 4.38
CA HIS A 109 -11.39 -6.27 3.83
C HIS A 109 -12.18 -6.82 5.01
N ALA A 110 -13.42 -6.37 5.17
CA ALA A 110 -14.40 -7.16 5.88
C ALA A 110 -14.35 -8.47 5.12
N ALA A 111 -13.88 -9.54 5.77
CA ALA A 111 -14.13 -10.88 5.29
C ALA A 111 -15.59 -10.90 4.84
N PRO A 112 -15.91 -11.43 3.63
CA PRO A 112 -17.28 -11.43 3.15
C PRO A 112 -18.12 -11.96 4.29
N ALA A 113 -19.02 -11.11 4.81
CA ALA A 113 -19.76 -11.40 6.02
C ALA A 113 -20.32 -12.81 5.85
N SER A 114 -19.79 -13.78 6.62
CA SER A 114 -20.32 -15.14 6.58
C SER A 114 -21.83 -14.98 6.74
N PRO A 115 -22.65 -15.48 5.81
CA PRO A 115 -24.09 -15.37 5.96
C PRO A 115 -24.42 -15.94 7.35
N PRO A 116 -25.30 -15.29 8.13
CA PRO A 116 -25.60 -15.77 9.47
C PRO A 116 -26.01 -17.23 9.32
N LEU A 117 -25.30 -18.13 10.04
CA LEU A 117 -25.70 -19.52 10.14
C LEU A 117 -27.17 -19.51 10.55
N ARG A 118 -28.06 -19.81 9.60
CA ARG A 118 -29.47 -20.03 9.90
C ARG A 118 -29.47 -21.16 10.91
N THR A 119 -29.76 -20.83 12.15
CA THR A 119 -29.96 -21.80 13.21
C THR A 119 -31.03 -22.78 12.74
N PRO A 120 -30.82 -24.11 12.88
CA PRO A 120 -31.86 -25.05 12.53
C PRO A 120 -33.03 -24.83 13.48
N SER A 121 -34.19 -24.54 12.89
CA SER A 121 -35.46 -24.46 13.60
C SER A 121 -35.70 -25.82 14.29
N PRO A 122 -35.97 -25.88 15.60
CA PRO A 122 -36.25 -27.14 16.26
C PRO A 122 -37.58 -27.69 15.76
N THR A 123 -37.52 -28.86 15.11
CA THR A 123 -38.67 -29.66 14.70
C THR A 123 -39.55 -29.98 15.92
N PRO A 124 -40.84 -29.63 15.95
CA PRO A 124 -41.75 -30.24 16.89
C PRO A 124 -42.26 -31.56 16.29
N HIS A 125 -41.74 -32.66 16.83
CA HIS A 125 -42.41 -33.96 16.79
C HIS A 125 -43.42 -33.93 17.95
N PRO A 126 -44.64 -34.46 17.75
CA PRO A 126 -45.01 -35.55 18.64
C PRO A 126 -45.69 -36.72 17.93
N THR A 127 -45.23 -37.88 18.38
CA THR A 127 -45.72 -39.25 18.27
C THR A 127 -47.24 -39.43 18.46
N GLY A 128 -47.89 -40.15 17.53
CA GLY A 128 -48.67 -41.35 17.87
C GLY A 128 -50.20 -41.37 17.65
N HIS A 129 -50.66 -42.51 17.07
CA HIS A 129 -52.01 -43.13 17.05
C HIS A 129 -53.07 -42.55 16.09
N GLN A 130 -53.86 -43.30 15.29
CA GLN A 130 -54.07 -44.74 15.00
C GLN A 130 -54.85 -44.86 13.64
N PRO A 131 -55.04 -46.05 13.04
CA PRO A 131 -55.65 -46.23 11.72
C PRO A 131 -57.18 -46.42 11.76
N GLY A 132 -57.91 -46.00 10.72
CA GLY A 132 -59.33 -46.34 10.54
C GLY A 132 -60.00 -45.82 9.26
N GLY A 133 -60.64 -46.73 8.51
CA GLY A 133 -61.63 -46.50 7.44
C GLY A 133 -61.04 -46.23 6.05
N VAL A 134 -61.40 -46.93 4.97
CA VAL A 134 -62.59 -47.72 4.61
C VAL A 134 -62.23 -48.84 3.63
#